data_AF-A0A9W8MP40-F1
#
_entry.id   AF-A0A9W8MP40-F1
#
_cell.length_a   1.000
_cell.length_b   1.000
_cell.length_c   1.000
_cell.angle_alpha   90.00
_cell.angle_beta   90.00
_cell.angle_gamma   90.00
#
_symmetry.space_group_name_H-M   'P 1'
#
loop_
_entity.id
_entity.type
_entity.pdbx_description
1 polymer ?
#
loop_
_entity_poly.entity_id
_entity_poly.type
_entity_poly.pdbx_seq_one_letter_code
_entity_poly.pdbx_strand_id
1 'polypeptide(L)'
;MRPFLLFYVWALLNPIALHLSVAAHCLPYIPEYMEPDEKLNSGVFTYAKHHLDVAHAEANSQIDELDKLLKQPKKIYMPHIINTFGLDANVKEIKKVVKKLKTGTIKISKVHAGKKEKTNASSNPEEGSIKLYEGFYAKHSHRSMAGTLIHEATHALAGTHDFFSSDGKFTPKPYHEVNKKKDYSGNYSKSAHWSLLVSKGSKNMHHNADSYKLIAHTAKYGLDAPLPQAELLQRKGRFQTRHRVNTGSPEVKAPSRMTKVTNWFKNRFAKKKKDAKGKGVDQIGQTSGSQK
;
A
#
# COMPACT_ATOMS: atom_id res chain seq x y z
N MET A 1 67.31 -11.59 -46.60
CA MET A 1 65.97 -11.87 -47.14
C MET A 1 65.20 -12.70 -46.12
N ARG A 2 64.19 -12.10 -45.46
CA ARG A 2 63.31 -12.73 -44.47
C ARG A 2 61.92 -12.07 -44.62
N PRO A 3 60.83 -12.83 -44.89
CA PRO A 3 59.47 -12.41 -44.51
C PRO A 3 59.15 -13.07 -43.14
N PHE A 4 58.60 -12.46 -42.09
CA PHE A 4 57.59 -11.43 -41.87
C PHE A 4 56.18 -11.77 -42.37
N LEU A 5 55.23 -11.66 -41.42
CA LEU A 5 53.77 -11.82 -41.50
C LEU A 5 53.19 -13.23 -41.47
N LEU A 6 52.56 -13.58 -40.33
CA LEU A 6 51.11 -13.85 -40.23
C LEU A 6 50.75 -14.27 -38.80
N PHE A 7 50.53 -13.27 -37.95
CA PHE A 7 49.76 -13.41 -36.70
C PHE A 7 48.83 -12.20 -36.64
N TYR A 8 47.60 -12.41 -36.16
CA TYR A 8 46.52 -11.43 -35.95
C TYR A 8 45.65 -11.03 -37.14
N VAL A 9 44.78 -11.92 -37.64
CA VAL A 9 43.37 -11.57 -37.98
C VAL A 9 42.50 -12.84 -37.97
N TRP A 10 42.01 -13.30 -36.80
CA TRP A 10 40.76 -14.09 -36.71
C TRP A 10 40.31 -14.35 -35.26
N ALA A 11 39.99 -13.29 -34.51
CA ALA A 11 39.35 -13.41 -33.19
C ALA A 11 38.27 -12.34 -32.98
N LEU A 12 37.50 -12.04 -34.03
CA LEU A 12 36.30 -11.20 -33.97
C LEU A 12 35.12 -11.89 -34.66
N LEU A 13 34.87 -13.14 -34.31
CA LEU A 13 33.62 -13.81 -34.62
C LEU A 13 32.92 -14.18 -33.31
N ASN A 14 31.96 -13.32 -32.96
CA ASN A 14 30.74 -13.58 -32.21
C ASN A 14 30.79 -14.68 -31.13
N PRO A 15 30.72 -14.26 -29.86
CA PRO A 15 29.78 -14.83 -28.93
C PRO A 15 28.64 -13.83 -28.77
N ILE A 16 27.69 -13.82 -29.71
CA ILE A 16 26.29 -13.63 -29.31
C ILE A 16 25.91 -14.96 -28.65
N ALA A 17 26.53 -15.22 -27.50
CA ALA A 17 26.01 -16.14 -26.52
C ALA A 17 24.73 -15.46 -26.06
N LEU A 18 23.64 -15.89 -26.67
CA LEU A 18 22.28 -15.68 -26.21
C LEU A 18 22.25 -16.23 -24.77
N HIS A 19 22.68 -15.41 -23.81
CA HIS A 19 22.37 -15.58 -22.41
C HIS A 19 20.88 -15.30 -22.29
N LEU A 20 20.07 -16.27 -22.71
CA LEU A 20 18.85 -16.61 -21.99
C LEU A 20 19.30 -17.12 -20.61
N SER A 21 19.81 -16.19 -19.79
CA SER A 21 19.58 -16.29 -18.37
C SER A 21 18.08 -16.08 -18.24
N VAL A 22 17.35 -17.19 -18.30
CA VAL A 22 16.14 -17.31 -17.50
C VAL A 22 16.65 -17.16 -16.07
N ALA A 23 16.83 -15.91 -15.65
CA ALA A 23 16.75 -15.56 -14.27
C ALA A 23 15.36 -16.03 -13.89
N ALA A 24 15.28 -17.27 -13.38
CA ALA A 24 14.33 -17.66 -12.38
C ALA A 24 14.45 -16.58 -11.32
N HIS A 25 13.74 -15.48 -11.54
CA HIS A 25 13.49 -14.49 -10.54
C HIS A 25 12.80 -15.31 -9.47
N CYS A 26 13.54 -15.66 -8.42
CA CYS A 26 12.95 -16.06 -7.16
C CYS A 26 11.97 -14.93 -6.84
N LEU A 27 10.70 -15.15 -7.21
CA LEU A 27 9.63 -14.25 -6.85
C LEU A 27 9.69 -14.18 -5.33
N PRO A 28 9.66 -13.00 -4.72
CA PRO A 28 9.53 -12.91 -3.27
C PRO A 28 8.29 -13.68 -2.86
N TYR A 29 8.57 -14.74 -2.12
CA TYR A 29 7.66 -15.82 -1.86
C TYR A 29 7.15 -15.59 -0.44
N ILE A 30 5.84 -15.45 -0.27
CA ILE A 30 5.23 -15.80 1.00
C ILE A 30 5.03 -17.32 0.88
N PRO A 31 5.86 -18.15 1.53
CA PRO A 31 5.71 -19.58 1.46
C PRO A 31 4.38 -19.95 2.08
N GLU A 32 3.56 -20.54 1.22
CA GLU A 32 2.37 -21.24 1.62
C GLU A 32 2.82 -22.52 2.34
N TYR A 33 2.91 -22.48 3.66
CA TYR A 33 2.92 -23.68 4.49
C TYR A 33 1.68 -23.66 5.36
N MET A 34 0.60 -24.25 4.85
CA MET A 34 -0.57 -24.57 5.65
C MET A 34 -0.41 -25.97 6.21
N GLU A 35 -0.39 -26.10 7.54
CA GLU A 35 -0.79 -27.38 8.12
C GLU A 35 -2.32 -27.43 8.11
N PRO A 36 -2.92 -28.41 7.42
CA PRO A 36 -4.37 -28.60 7.50
C PRO A 36 -4.74 -28.91 8.95
N ASP A 37 -5.64 -28.12 9.53
CA ASP A 37 -6.33 -28.54 10.76
C ASP A 37 -7.20 -29.74 10.35
N GLU A 38 -6.88 -30.94 10.83
CA GLU A 38 -7.52 -32.22 10.45
C GLU A 38 -9.05 -32.21 10.60
N LYS A 39 -9.61 -31.21 11.28
CA LYS A 39 -11.05 -31.04 11.55
C LYS A 39 -11.80 -30.18 10.52
N LEU A 40 -11.13 -29.62 9.51
CA LEU A 40 -11.79 -28.81 8.48
C LEU A 40 -12.37 -29.70 7.38
N ASN A 41 -13.68 -29.60 7.14
CA ASN A 41 -14.34 -30.22 5.98
C ASN A 41 -13.57 -29.86 4.70
N SER A 42 -13.19 -30.86 3.91
CA SER A 42 -12.30 -30.72 2.74
C SER A 42 -12.73 -29.61 1.77
N GLY A 43 -14.04 -29.43 1.54
CA GLY A 43 -14.56 -28.36 0.69
C GLY A 43 -14.32 -26.92 1.21
N VAL A 44 -14.36 -26.71 2.53
CA VAL A 44 -14.08 -25.40 3.15
C VAL A 44 -12.59 -25.08 3.03
N PHE A 45 -11.74 -26.10 3.18
CA PHE A 45 -10.29 -25.96 3.02
C PHE A 45 -9.91 -25.58 1.59
N THR A 46 -10.45 -26.27 0.57
CA THR A 46 -10.19 -25.92 -0.84
C THR A 46 -10.63 -24.51 -1.19
N TYR A 47 -11.80 -24.07 -0.70
CA TYR A 47 -12.27 -22.70 -0.91
C TYR A 47 -11.33 -21.67 -0.26
N ALA A 48 -10.98 -21.86 1.02
CA ALA A 48 -10.09 -20.95 1.74
C ALA A 48 -8.71 -20.88 1.08
N LYS A 49 -8.17 -22.02 0.64
CA LYS A 49 -6.89 -22.10 -0.08
C LYS A 49 -6.92 -21.30 -1.37
N HIS A 50 -7.90 -21.54 -2.24
CA HIS A 50 -8.02 -20.80 -3.51
C HIS A 50 -8.08 -19.29 -3.30
N HIS A 51 -8.89 -18.82 -2.35
CA HIS A 51 -9.00 -17.40 -2.05
C HIS A 51 -7.71 -16.81 -1.49
N LEU A 52 -6.98 -17.58 -0.68
CA LEU A 52 -5.67 -17.15 -0.20
C LEU A 52 -4.67 -17.07 -1.34
N ASP A 53 -4.58 -18.07 -2.22
CA ASP A 53 -3.64 -18.09 -3.36
C ASP A 53 -3.82 -16.85 -4.24
N VAL A 54 -5.08 -16.54 -4.58
CA VAL A 54 -5.40 -15.35 -5.39
C VAL A 54 -5.07 -14.05 -4.65
N ALA A 55 -5.42 -13.95 -3.36
CA ALA A 55 -5.10 -12.77 -2.55
C ALA A 55 -3.59 -12.58 -2.36
N HIS A 56 -2.84 -13.67 -2.26
CA HIS A 56 -1.39 -13.66 -2.13
C HIS A 56 -0.73 -13.19 -3.43
N ALA A 57 -1.10 -13.76 -4.58
CA ALA A 57 -0.63 -13.29 -5.87
C ALA A 57 -0.95 -11.79 -6.10
N GLU A 58 -2.15 -11.37 -5.69
CA GLU A 58 -2.58 -9.97 -5.75
C GLU A 58 -1.73 -9.06 -4.83
N ALA A 59 -1.41 -9.50 -3.61
CA ALA A 59 -0.56 -8.77 -2.67
C ALA A 59 0.87 -8.59 -3.23
N ASN A 60 1.47 -9.67 -3.73
CA ASN A 60 2.78 -9.64 -4.37
C ASN A 60 2.81 -8.68 -5.55
N SER A 61 1.79 -8.73 -6.41
CA SER A 61 1.67 -7.79 -7.53
C SER A 61 1.57 -6.33 -7.08
N GLN A 62 0.84 -6.03 -6.00
CA GLN A 62 0.79 -4.66 -5.45
C GLN A 62 2.14 -4.20 -4.87
N ILE A 63 2.87 -5.09 -4.19
CA ILE A 63 4.21 -4.80 -3.67
C ILE A 63 5.18 -4.52 -4.81
N ASP A 64 5.08 -5.25 -5.92
CA ASP A 64 5.93 -5.06 -7.10
C ASP A 64 5.70 -3.71 -7.77
N GLU A 65 4.44 -3.33 -7.96
CA GLU A 65 4.10 -2.01 -8.51
C GLU A 65 4.49 -0.88 -7.55
N LEU A 66 4.40 -1.10 -6.23
CA LEU A 66 4.88 -0.15 -5.24
C LEU A 66 6.41 0.04 -5.29
N ASP A 67 7.18 -1.05 -5.37
CA ASP A 67 8.64 -0.96 -5.51
C ASP A 67 9.04 -0.24 -6.81
N LYS A 68 8.38 -0.56 -7.93
CA LYS A 68 8.56 0.16 -9.20
C LYS A 68 8.24 1.65 -9.05
N LEU A 69 7.10 2.00 -8.44
CA LEU A 69 6.70 3.38 -8.20
C LEU A 69 7.77 4.16 -7.42
N LEU A 70 8.32 3.58 -6.34
CA LEU A 70 9.32 4.25 -5.49
C LEU A 70 10.70 4.44 -6.15
N LYS A 71 10.94 3.77 -7.29
CA LYS A 71 12.12 3.96 -8.15
C LYS A 71 11.93 5.04 -9.21
N GLN A 72 10.69 5.48 -9.47
CA GLN A 72 10.39 6.55 -10.42
C GLN A 72 10.88 7.93 -9.93
N PRO A 73 10.96 8.94 -10.83
CA PRO A 73 11.21 10.32 -10.44
C PRO A 73 10.24 10.81 -9.36
N LYS A 74 10.74 11.64 -8.42
CA LYS A 74 9.97 12.15 -7.26
C LYS A 74 8.60 12.73 -7.61
N LYS A 75 8.49 13.41 -8.75
CA LYS A 75 7.21 13.98 -9.23
C LYS A 75 6.10 12.95 -9.45
N ILE A 76 6.46 11.68 -9.68
CA ILE A 76 5.51 10.59 -9.94
C ILE A 76 5.04 9.94 -8.63
N TYR A 77 5.96 9.54 -7.74
CA TYR A 77 5.56 8.80 -6.53
C TYR A 77 5.13 9.69 -5.37
N MET A 78 5.56 10.95 -5.31
CA MET A 78 5.28 11.81 -4.17
C MET A 78 3.78 12.08 -3.94
N PRO A 79 2.92 12.24 -4.96
CA PRO A 79 1.47 12.30 -4.76
C PRO A 79 0.89 11.10 -4.01
N HIS A 80 1.37 9.89 -4.30
CA HIS A 80 0.97 8.69 -3.57
C HIS A 80 1.43 8.77 -2.12
N ILE A 81 2.71 9.10 -1.89
CA ILE A 81 3.26 9.25 -0.53
C ILE A 81 2.49 10.28 0.29
N ILE A 82 2.17 11.44 -0.28
CA ILE A 82 1.43 12.49 0.43
C ILE A 82 0.01 12.01 0.74
N ASN A 83 -0.64 11.33 -0.20
CA ASN A 83 -1.97 10.77 0.02
C ASN A 83 -1.99 9.70 1.11
N THR A 84 -0.89 8.96 1.32
CA THR A 84 -0.87 7.81 2.24
C THR A 84 -0.12 8.03 3.55
N PHE A 85 0.87 8.90 3.57
CA PHE A 85 1.73 9.14 4.73
C PHE A 85 1.76 10.61 5.13
N GLY A 86 1.33 11.52 4.26
CA GLY A 86 1.30 12.96 4.52
C GLY A 86 2.53 13.72 4.05
N LEU A 87 2.49 15.02 4.29
CA LEU A 87 3.49 15.95 3.77
C LEU A 87 4.88 15.75 4.39
N ASP A 88 4.93 15.26 5.63
CA ASP A 88 6.17 15.04 6.40
C ASP A 88 6.58 13.56 6.44
N ALA A 89 6.18 12.79 5.43
CA ALA A 89 6.47 11.37 5.34
C ALA A 89 7.98 11.09 5.29
N ASN A 90 8.43 10.13 6.09
CA ASN A 90 9.80 9.64 6.06
C ASN A 90 10.00 8.66 4.88
N VAL A 91 10.26 9.21 3.69
CA VAL A 91 10.42 8.42 2.44
C VAL A 91 11.53 7.38 2.53
N LYS A 92 12.60 7.66 3.29
CA LYS A 92 13.73 6.73 3.45
C LYS A 92 13.28 5.46 4.18
N GLU A 93 12.58 5.60 5.30
CA GLU A 93 12.04 4.44 6.04
C GLU A 93 10.95 3.72 5.25
N ILE A 94 10.08 4.44 4.54
CA ILE A 94 9.07 3.81 3.66
C ILE A 94 9.74 2.91 2.63
N LYS A 95 10.80 3.38 1.95
CA LYS A 95 11.56 2.57 0.98
C LYS A 95 12.19 1.34 1.63
N LYS A 96 12.70 1.47 2.85
CA LYS A 96 13.27 0.36 3.62
C LYS A 96 12.20 -0.70 3.94
N VAL A 97 11.01 -0.29 4.39
CA VAL A 97 9.89 -1.20 4.65
C VAL A 97 9.42 -1.88 3.37
N VAL A 98 9.26 -1.16 2.26
CA VAL A 98 8.89 -1.75 0.98
C VAL A 98 9.93 -2.75 0.49
N LYS A 99 11.22 -2.46 0.66
CA LYS A 99 12.28 -3.42 0.35
C LYS A 99 12.13 -4.70 1.18
N LYS A 100 11.84 -4.58 2.49
CA LYS A 100 11.58 -5.75 3.34
C LYS A 100 10.36 -6.55 2.89
N LEU A 101 9.26 -5.90 2.50
CA LEU A 101 8.10 -6.59 1.92
C LEU A 101 8.47 -7.32 0.62
N LYS A 102 9.27 -6.67 -0.23
CA LYS A 102 9.68 -7.18 -1.54
C LYS A 102 10.72 -8.29 -1.47
N THR A 103 11.44 -8.47 -0.37
CA THR A 103 12.46 -9.53 -0.24
C THR A 103 12.20 -10.50 0.91
N GLY A 104 11.27 -10.15 1.79
CA GLY A 104 10.93 -10.90 2.98
C GLY A 104 9.93 -12.01 2.69
N THR A 105 9.85 -12.90 3.66
CA THR A 105 9.11 -14.15 3.63
C THR A 105 8.32 -14.22 4.91
N ILE A 106 7.02 -14.53 4.83
CA ILE A 106 6.15 -14.66 6.00
C ILE A 106 5.50 -16.02 5.99
N LYS A 107 5.39 -16.65 7.16
CA LYS A 107 4.70 -17.92 7.31
C LYS A 107 3.23 -17.68 7.64
N ILE A 108 2.30 -18.29 6.91
CA ILE A 108 0.91 -18.39 7.36
C ILE A 108 0.85 -19.53 8.39
N SER A 109 0.86 -19.21 9.69
CA SER A 109 1.00 -20.22 10.75
C SER A 109 -0.31 -20.93 11.08
N LYS A 110 -1.46 -20.27 10.90
CA LYS A 110 -2.79 -20.85 11.12
C LYS A 110 -3.83 -20.26 10.18
N VAL A 111 -4.77 -21.11 9.76
CA VAL A 111 -5.97 -20.72 9.02
C VAL A 111 -7.20 -21.23 9.78
N HIS A 112 -7.97 -20.31 10.34
CA HIS A 112 -9.23 -20.59 11.00
C HIS A 112 -10.38 -20.25 10.07
N ALA A 113 -10.86 -21.23 9.30
CA ALA A 113 -12.09 -21.09 8.53
C ALA A 113 -13.28 -21.65 9.34
N GLY A 114 -14.29 -20.83 9.64
CA GLY A 114 -15.54 -21.27 10.26
C GLY A 114 -15.72 -20.98 11.77
N LYS A 115 -14.75 -20.35 12.44
CA LYS A 115 -14.96 -19.74 13.76
C LYS A 115 -15.20 -18.25 13.61
N LYS A 116 -16.35 -17.77 14.08
CA LYS A 116 -16.75 -16.36 14.04
C LYS A 116 -15.85 -15.53 14.95
N GLU A 117 -14.71 -15.11 14.42
CA GLU A 117 -13.84 -14.13 15.05
C GLU A 117 -14.11 -12.73 14.46
N LYS A 118 -13.98 -11.70 15.29
CA LYS A 118 -14.16 -10.30 14.87
C LYS A 118 -12.98 -9.79 14.04
N THR A 119 -11.84 -10.45 14.16
CA THR A 119 -10.57 -10.06 13.54
C THR A 119 -10.39 -10.81 12.24
N ASN A 120 -9.81 -10.16 11.23
CA ASN A 120 -9.56 -10.78 9.93
C ASN A 120 -8.26 -11.57 9.95
N ALA A 121 -7.19 -10.98 10.45
CA ALA A 121 -5.88 -11.60 10.57
C ALA A 121 -5.12 -11.01 11.76
N SER A 122 -4.04 -11.68 12.15
CA SER A 122 -3.09 -11.14 13.13
C SER A 122 -1.69 -11.62 12.79
N SER A 123 -0.69 -10.80 13.09
CA SER A 123 0.73 -11.14 12.93
C SER A 123 1.39 -11.49 14.27
N ASN A 124 2.41 -12.34 14.21
CA ASN A 124 3.36 -12.55 15.28
C ASN A 124 4.76 -12.12 14.78
N PRO A 125 5.26 -10.94 15.18
CA PRO A 125 6.56 -10.45 14.77
C PRO A 125 7.74 -11.33 15.21
N GLU A 126 7.65 -11.99 16.37
CA GLU A 126 8.73 -12.84 16.90
C GLU A 126 8.92 -14.10 16.04
N GLU A 127 7.81 -14.67 15.56
CA GLU A 127 7.81 -15.86 14.69
C GLU A 127 7.85 -15.52 13.19
N GLY A 128 7.73 -14.24 12.83
CA GLY A 128 7.55 -13.82 11.44
C GLY A 128 6.34 -14.48 10.77
N SER A 129 5.24 -14.62 11.51
CA SER A 129 4.07 -15.40 11.08
C SER A 129 2.77 -14.60 11.06
N ILE A 130 1.79 -15.07 10.27
CA ILE A 130 0.42 -14.52 10.19
C ILE A 130 -0.58 -15.64 10.47
N LYS A 131 -1.60 -15.32 11.26
CA LYS A 131 -2.79 -16.15 11.45
C LYS A 131 -3.96 -15.50 10.72
N LEU A 132 -4.69 -16.31 9.96
CA LEU A 132 -5.86 -15.88 9.21
C LEU A 132 -7.11 -16.45 9.87
N TYR A 133 -8.15 -15.62 9.99
CA TYR A 133 -9.41 -15.97 10.62
C TYR A 133 -10.57 -15.97 9.61
N GLU A 134 -11.75 -16.41 10.02
CA GLU A 134 -12.92 -16.50 9.13
C GLU A 134 -13.24 -15.14 8.50
N GLY A 135 -13.05 -14.06 9.26
CA GLY A 135 -13.23 -12.68 8.79
C GLY A 135 -12.39 -12.34 7.56
N PHE A 136 -11.22 -12.95 7.38
CA PHE A 136 -10.39 -12.76 6.18
C PHE A 136 -11.09 -13.24 4.90
N TYR A 137 -11.78 -14.37 4.99
CA TYR A 137 -12.46 -15.02 3.87
C TYR A 137 -13.91 -14.52 3.69
N ALA A 138 -14.51 -13.97 4.76
CA ALA A 138 -15.89 -13.55 4.76
C ALA A 138 -16.09 -12.20 4.03
N LYS A 139 -16.70 -12.24 2.84
CA LYS A 139 -17.23 -11.07 2.11
C LYS A 139 -16.18 -10.02 1.72
N HIS A 140 -14.91 -10.39 1.62
CA HIS A 140 -13.85 -9.55 1.09
C HIS A 140 -13.57 -9.87 -0.37
N SER A 141 -13.29 -8.84 -1.18
CA SER A 141 -12.69 -9.06 -2.50
C SER A 141 -11.23 -9.49 -2.33
N HIS A 142 -10.67 -10.21 -3.32
CA HIS A 142 -9.25 -10.59 -3.30
C HIS A 142 -8.33 -9.39 -3.12
N ARG A 143 -8.69 -8.21 -3.66
CA ARG A 143 -7.97 -6.94 -3.42
C ARG A 143 -7.96 -6.52 -1.95
N SER A 144 -9.09 -6.68 -1.26
CA SER A 144 -9.19 -6.37 0.16
C SER A 144 -8.37 -7.35 0.99
N MET A 145 -8.42 -8.64 0.64
CA MET A 145 -7.64 -9.70 1.29
C MET A 145 -6.14 -9.45 1.10
N ALA A 146 -5.71 -9.12 -0.11
CA ALA A 146 -4.33 -8.74 -0.42
C ALA A 146 -3.85 -7.55 0.44
N GLY A 147 -4.69 -6.53 0.58
CA GLY A 147 -4.39 -5.40 1.46
C GLY A 147 -4.23 -5.81 2.93
N THR A 148 -5.03 -6.77 3.41
CA THR A 148 -4.85 -7.34 4.76
C THR A 148 -3.54 -8.11 4.88
N LEU A 149 -3.17 -8.93 3.88
CA LEU A 149 -1.86 -9.61 3.89
C LEU A 149 -0.70 -8.61 3.97
N ILE A 150 -0.75 -7.53 3.19
CA ILE A 150 0.28 -6.47 3.20
C ILE A 150 0.35 -5.78 4.58
N HIS A 151 -0.80 -5.48 5.18
CA HIS A 151 -0.88 -4.89 6.52
C HIS A 151 -0.19 -5.79 7.56
N GLU A 152 -0.60 -7.06 7.65
CA GLU A 152 0.00 -8.00 8.61
C GLU A 152 1.48 -8.26 8.32
N ALA A 153 1.85 -8.29 7.04
CA ALA A 153 3.24 -8.44 6.63
C ALA A 153 4.13 -7.30 7.12
N THR A 154 3.63 -6.06 7.13
CA THR A 154 4.38 -4.93 7.65
C THR A 154 4.56 -4.97 9.16
N HIS A 155 3.63 -5.56 9.91
CA HIS A 155 3.86 -5.82 11.33
C HIS A 155 4.99 -6.83 11.50
N ALA A 156 4.87 -7.98 10.84
CA ALA A 156 5.80 -9.10 11.01
C ALA A 156 7.24 -8.75 10.57
N LEU A 157 7.42 -8.10 9.42
CA LEU A 157 8.75 -7.86 8.84
C LEU A 157 9.38 -6.52 9.26
N ALA A 158 8.54 -5.53 9.54
CA ALA A 158 8.99 -4.15 9.72
C ALA A 158 8.63 -3.54 11.08
N GLY A 159 7.90 -4.25 11.94
CA GLY A 159 7.53 -3.74 13.27
C GLY A 159 6.64 -2.51 13.18
N THR A 160 5.82 -2.40 12.13
CA THR A 160 4.78 -1.37 12.08
C THR A 160 3.73 -1.63 13.15
N HIS A 161 2.85 -0.65 13.40
CA HIS A 161 1.84 -0.72 14.43
C HIS A 161 0.49 -0.23 13.91
N ASP A 162 -0.55 -0.62 14.64
CA ASP A 162 -1.88 -0.07 14.47
C ASP A 162 -2.02 1.19 15.31
N PHE A 163 -2.18 2.34 14.66
CA PHE A 163 -2.46 3.60 15.34
C PHE A 163 -3.96 3.90 15.42
N PHE A 164 -4.80 2.91 15.10
CA PHE A 164 -6.24 3.05 15.00
C PHE A 164 -6.99 2.10 15.91
N SER A 165 -7.98 2.64 16.59
CA SER A 165 -9.02 1.89 17.27
C SER A 165 -10.03 1.30 16.29
N SER A 166 -10.90 0.42 16.80
CA SER A 166 -11.99 -0.18 16.05
C SER A 166 -13.08 0.78 15.58
N ASP A 167 -13.23 1.94 16.25
CA ASP A 167 -14.09 3.04 15.83
C ASP A 167 -13.39 4.03 14.86
N GLY A 168 -12.15 3.74 14.46
CA GLY A 168 -11.40 4.53 13.49
C GLY A 168 -10.80 5.83 14.05
N LYS A 169 -10.74 5.96 15.38
CA LYS A 169 -10.03 7.07 16.03
C LYS A 169 -8.54 6.82 16.01
N PHE A 170 -7.80 7.87 15.70
CA PHE A 170 -6.35 7.86 15.78
C PHE A 170 -5.88 7.99 17.22
N THR A 171 -4.85 7.23 17.54
CA THR A 171 -4.09 7.39 18.77
C THR A 171 -2.66 7.84 18.43
N PRO A 172 -2.08 8.82 19.17
CA PRO A 172 -0.73 9.30 18.91
C PRO A 172 0.36 8.26 19.23
N LYS A 173 0.00 7.24 19.99
CA LYS A 173 0.79 6.03 20.27
C LYS A 173 0.11 4.82 19.63
N PRO A 174 0.82 3.71 19.42
CA PRO A 174 0.19 2.45 19.03
C PRO A 174 -1.03 2.14 19.89
N TYR A 175 -2.11 1.67 19.27
CA TYR A 175 -3.40 1.50 19.95
C TYR A 175 -3.30 0.55 21.15
N HIS A 176 -2.46 -0.48 21.08
CA HIS A 176 -2.18 -1.40 22.18
C HIS A 176 -1.56 -0.74 23.42
N GLU A 177 -0.88 0.41 23.26
CA GLU A 177 -0.35 1.18 24.38
C GLU A 177 -1.40 2.10 25.01
N VAL A 178 -2.36 2.58 24.22
CA VAL A 178 -3.41 3.51 24.68
C VAL A 178 -4.60 2.77 25.26
N ASN A 179 -4.93 1.59 24.74
CA ASN A 179 -6.00 0.75 25.25
C ASN A 179 -5.47 -0.65 25.57
N LYS A 180 -5.30 -0.94 26.87
CA LYS A 180 -4.89 -2.27 27.37
C LYS A 180 -5.99 -3.34 27.19
N LYS A 181 -7.22 -2.97 26.80
CA LYS A 181 -8.32 -3.92 26.54
C LYS A 181 -8.23 -4.42 25.08
N LYS A 182 -8.28 -5.74 24.92
CA LYS A 182 -7.93 -6.53 23.71
C LYS A 182 -8.82 -6.36 22.46
N ASP A 183 -9.57 -5.26 22.31
CA ASP A 183 -10.39 -5.06 21.11
C ASP A 183 -9.55 -4.43 19.98
N TYR A 184 -8.69 -5.25 19.38
CA TYR A 184 -7.88 -4.94 18.22
C TYR A 184 -8.68 -5.24 16.96
N SER A 185 -9.28 -4.22 16.36
CA SER A 185 -9.76 -4.35 14.98
C SER A 185 -9.59 -3.02 14.27
N GLY A 186 -8.38 -2.71 13.82
CA GLY A 186 -8.11 -1.55 12.98
C GLY A 186 -8.86 -1.67 11.64
N ASN A 187 -10.16 -1.37 11.63
CA ASN A 187 -10.97 -1.35 10.42
C ASN A 187 -10.82 0.02 9.76
N TYR A 188 -9.63 0.24 9.20
CA TYR A 188 -9.27 1.38 8.36
C TYR A 188 -10.25 1.64 7.21
N SER A 189 -11.05 0.64 6.86
CA SER A 189 -12.07 0.67 5.83
C SER A 189 -13.24 1.65 6.04
N LYS A 190 -13.28 2.40 7.16
CA LYS A 190 -14.45 3.25 7.52
C LYS A 190 -14.23 4.75 7.60
N SER A 191 -13.02 5.29 7.59
CA SER A 191 -12.86 6.69 8.03
C SER A 191 -13.01 7.72 6.90
N ALA A 192 -14.05 8.55 6.99
CA ALA A 192 -14.14 9.86 6.33
C ALA A 192 -13.04 10.84 6.79
N HIS A 193 -12.09 10.38 7.61
CA HIS A 193 -11.10 11.17 8.31
C HIS A 193 -9.67 10.95 7.82
N TRP A 194 -9.44 10.08 6.83
CA TRP A 194 -8.09 9.82 6.29
C TRP A 194 -7.29 11.09 5.98
N SER A 195 -7.92 12.07 5.34
CA SER A 195 -7.29 13.37 5.04
C SER A 195 -6.90 14.15 6.30
N LEU A 196 -7.72 14.08 7.35
CA LEU A 196 -7.42 14.69 8.66
C LEU A 196 -6.27 13.96 9.36
N LEU A 197 -6.18 12.65 9.19
CA LEU A 197 -5.15 11.79 9.79
C LEU A 197 -3.77 12.09 9.21
N VAL A 198 -3.69 12.08 7.88
CA VAL A 198 -2.52 12.50 7.10
C VAL A 198 -2.06 13.90 7.52
N SER A 199 -2.99 14.79 7.90
CA SER A 199 -2.66 16.15 8.35
C SER A 199 -2.14 16.26 9.78
N LYS A 200 -2.56 15.37 10.71
CA LYS A 200 -2.21 15.46 12.14
C LYS A 200 -1.10 14.50 12.57
N GLY A 201 -0.98 13.36 11.91
CA GLY A 201 -0.05 12.27 12.26
C GLY A 201 1.08 12.05 11.26
N SER A 202 1.25 12.92 10.24
CA SER A 202 2.15 12.74 9.09
C SER A 202 3.51 12.14 9.43
N LYS A 203 4.15 12.65 10.48
CA LYS A 203 5.48 12.24 10.94
C LYS A 203 5.55 10.75 11.33
N ASN A 204 4.47 10.18 11.85
CA ASN A 204 4.43 8.80 12.36
C ASN A 204 3.74 7.82 11.42
N MET A 205 3.13 8.30 10.32
CA MET A 205 2.34 7.42 9.44
C MET A 205 3.17 6.33 8.75
N HIS A 206 4.50 6.49 8.67
CA HIS A 206 5.40 5.46 8.15
C HIS A 206 5.59 4.27 9.09
N HIS A 207 5.18 4.39 10.35
CA HIS A 207 5.09 3.27 11.29
C HIS A 207 3.71 2.61 11.27
N ASN A 208 2.74 3.13 10.53
CA ASN A 208 1.37 2.61 10.51
C ASN A 208 1.18 1.56 9.40
N ALA A 209 0.74 0.35 9.76
CA ALA A 209 0.57 -0.77 8.83
C ALA A 209 -0.44 -0.47 7.71
N ASP A 210 -1.57 0.16 8.04
CA ASP A 210 -2.59 0.49 7.04
C ASP A 210 -2.12 1.48 5.96
N SER A 211 -1.11 2.31 6.26
CA SER A 211 -0.55 3.23 5.27
C SER A 211 0.11 2.45 4.12
N TYR A 212 0.71 1.30 4.41
CA TYR A 212 1.34 0.43 3.43
C TYR A 212 0.31 -0.33 2.59
N LYS A 213 -0.77 -0.81 3.22
CA LYS A 213 -1.94 -1.32 2.52
C LYS A 213 -2.48 -0.30 1.51
N LEU A 214 -2.63 0.95 1.92
CA LEU A 214 -3.14 2.01 1.04
C LEU A 214 -2.17 2.35 -0.09
N ILE A 215 -0.87 2.53 0.20
CA ILE A 215 0.07 2.94 -0.84
C ILE A 215 0.28 1.83 -1.88
N ALA A 216 0.32 0.57 -1.46
CA ALA A 216 0.42 -0.57 -2.37
C ALA A 216 -0.78 -0.64 -3.32
N HIS A 217 -2.00 -0.41 -2.79
CA HIS A 217 -3.20 -0.31 -3.60
C HIS A 217 -3.11 0.82 -4.63
N THR A 218 -2.78 2.04 -4.20
CA THR A 218 -2.71 3.19 -5.12
C THR A 218 -1.57 3.07 -6.12
N ALA A 219 -0.47 2.38 -5.79
CA ALA A 219 0.62 2.14 -6.71
C ALA A 219 0.18 1.26 -7.88
N LYS A 220 -0.59 0.21 -7.61
CA LYS A 220 -1.09 -0.70 -8.64
C LYS A 220 -2.28 -0.13 -9.42
N TYR A 221 -3.23 0.49 -8.73
CA TYR A 221 -4.53 0.86 -9.32
C TYR A 221 -4.67 2.34 -9.66
N GLY A 222 -3.69 3.17 -9.29
CA GLY A 222 -3.72 4.61 -9.47
C GLY A 222 -4.13 5.36 -8.20
N LEU A 223 -3.82 6.65 -8.17
CA LEU A 223 -4.02 7.53 -7.00
C LEU A 223 -5.50 7.66 -6.61
N ASP A 224 -6.39 7.68 -7.60
CA ASP A 224 -7.83 7.88 -7.44
C ASP A 224 -8.62 6.56 -7.39
N ALA A 225 -7.94 5.42 -7.30
CA ALA A 225 -8.59 4.12 -7.26
C ALA A 225 -9.53 4.00 -6.04
N PRO A 226 -10.76 3.49 -6.22
CA PRO A 226 -11.65 3.28 -5.09
C PRO A 226 -11.09 2.17 -4.20
N LEU A 227 -11.08 2.42 -2.89
CA LEU A 227 -10.63 1.41 -1.94
C LEU A 227 -11.52 0.16 -2.03
N PRO A 228 -10.98 -1.05 -1.84
CA PRO A 228 -11.71 -2.31 -2.03
C PRO A 228 -13.03 -2.40 -1.24
N GLN A 229 -13.13 -1.75 -0.07
CA GLN A 229 -14.37 -1.74 0.71
C GLN A 229 -15.41 -0.76 0.16
N ALA A 230 -14.98 0.37 -0.40
CA ALA A 230 -15.86 1.31 -1.09
C ALA A 230 -16.47 0.64 -2.33
N GLU A 231 -15.71 -0.21 -3.01
CA GLU A 231 -16.20 -1.04 -4.13
C GLU A 231 -17.31 -2.00 -3.66
N LEU A 232 -17.16 -2.64 -2.50
CA LEU A 232 -18.21 -3.50 -1.90
C LEU A 232 -19.48 -2.72 -1.53
N LEU A 233 -19.35 -1.51 -0.97
CA LEU A 233 -20.48 -0.64 -0.65
C LEU A 233 -21.19 -0.13 -1.91
N GLN A 234 -20.43 0.26 -2.94
CA GLN A 234 -21.00 0.65 -4.24
C GLN A 234 -21.74 -0.51 -4.91
N ARG A 235 -21.19 -1.74 -4.84
CA ARG A 235 -21.87 -2.95 -5.34
C ARG A 235 -23.20 -3.21 -4.61
N LYS A 236 -23.23 -3.09 -3.28
CA LYS A 236 -24.45 -3.23 -2.48
C LYS A 236 -25.50 -2.15 -2.83
N GLY A 237 -25.06 -0.90 -3.02
CA GLY A 237 -25.94 0.20 -3.42
C GLY A 237 -26.53 0.04 -4.84
N ARG A 238 -25.76 -0.48 -5.79
CA ARG A 238 -26.23 -0.78 -7.16
C ARG A 238 -27.21 -1.95 -7.23
N PHE A 239 -27.08 -2.95 -6.36
CA PHE A 239 -28.05 -4.04 -6.28
C PHE A 239 -29.39 -3.60 -5.66
N GLN A 240 -29.35 -2.70 -4.67
CA GLN A 240 -30.59 -2.14 -4.09
C GLN A 240 -31.35 -1.23 -5.05
N THR A 241 -30.68 -0.57 -6.00
CA THR A 241 -31.34 0.31 -6.98
C THR A 241 -31.95 -0.43 -8.17
N ARG A 242 -31.53 -1.68 -8.47
CA ARG A 242 -32.10 -2.46 -9.58
C ARG A 242 -33.40 -3.20 -9.26
N HIS A 243 -33.81 -3.28 -7.99
CA HIS A 243 -35.11 -3.85 -7.60
C HIS A 243 -36.20 -2.81 -7.29
N ARG A 244 -35.95 -1.52 -7.55
CA ARG A 244 -36.98 -0.48 -7.46
C ARG A 244 -37.45 -0.09 -8.86
N VAL A 245 -38.11 -1.04 -9.53
CA VAL A 245 -38.90 -0.75 -10.73
C VAL A 245 -40.20 -0.08 -10.28
N ASN A 246 -40.35 1.19 -10.67
CA ASN A 246 -41.58 1.98 -10.81
C ASN A 246 -42.77 1.69 -9.88
N THR A 247 -42.89 2.50 -8.82
CA THR A 247 -44.14 3.19 -8.49
C THR A 247 -43.79 4.67 -8.30
N GLY A 248 -44.35 5.53 -9.15
CA GLY A 248 -43.86 6.89 -9.38
C GLY A 248 -43.97 7.82 -8.17
N SER A 249 -43.01 8.75 -8.05
CA SER A 249 -43.08 10.12 -7.46
C SER A 249 -41.66 10.63 -7.12
N PRO A 250 -41.48 11.94 -6.83
CA PRO A 250 -40.93 12.96 -7.71
C PRO A 250 -39.40 13.12 -7.59
N GLU A 251 -38.84 13.82 -8.58
CA GLU A 251 -37.44 14.14 -8.78
C GLU A 251 -36.77 14.81 -7.56
N VAL A 252 -35.90 14.07 -6.86
CA VAL A 252 -35.03 14.64 -5.81
C VAL A 252 -33.62 14.84 -6.38
N LYS A 253 -33.22 16.11 -6.55
CA LYS A 253 -31.87 16.50 -6.96
C LYS A 253 -30.81 15.97 -6.00
N ALA A 254 -29.88 15.17 -6.52
CA ALA A 254 -28.76 14.62 -5.75
C ALA A 254 -27.76 15.72 -5.31
N PRO A 255 -27.18 15.66 -4.08
CA PRO A 255 -26.24 16.68 -3.63
C PRO A 255 -24.84 16.50 -4.23
N SER A 256 -24.30 17.56 -4.84
CA SER A 256 -22.96 17.67 -5.44
C SER A 256 -21.81 17.71 -4.41
N ARG A 257 -21.61 16.65 -3.62
CA ARG A 257 -20.57 16.64 -2.56
C ARG A 257 -19.16 16.22 -3.03
N MET A 258 -19.00 15.55 -4.18
CA MET A 258 -17.68 15.11 -4.65
C MET A 258 -16.82 16.23 -5.28
N THR A 259 -17.41 17.34 -5.72
CA THR A 259 -16.69 18.42 -6.42
C THR A 259 -15.87 19.32 -5.48
N LYS A 260 -16.11 19.26 -4.15
CA LYS A 260 -15.42 20.15 -3.20
C LYS A 260 -14.00 19.68 -2.83
N VAL A 261 -13.74 18.38 -2.83
CA VAL A 261 -12.42 17.83 -2.41
C VAL A 261 -11.35 18.07 -3.48
N THR A 262 -11.69 17.92 -4.75
CA THR A 262 -10.78 18.18 -5.88
C THR A 262 -10.43 19.66 -6.04
N ASN A 263 -11.38 20.57 -5.75
CA ASN A 263 -11.12 22.01 -5.77
C ASN A 263 -10.24 22.50 -4.60
N TRP A 264 -10.29 21.83 -3.44
CA TRP A 264 -9.42 22.18 -2.31
C TRP A 264 -7.94 21.92 -2.60
N PHE A 265 -7.61 20.77 -3.20
CA PHE A 265 -6.23 20.46 -3.59
C PHE A 265 -5.73 21.41 -4.69
N LYS A 266 -6.51 21.67 -5.74
CA LYS A 266 -6.12 22.59 -6.83
C LYS A 266 -5.86 24.02 -6.33
N ASN A 267 -6.71 24.54 -5.45
CA ASN A 267 -6.58 25.92 -4.95
C ASN A 267 -5.39 26.11 -3.98
N ARG A 268 -5.00 25.07 -3.22
CA ARG A 268 -3.87 25.16 -2.27
C ARG A 268 -2.50 25.15 -2.97
N PHE A 269 -2.36 24.42 -4.08
CA PHE A 269 -1.13 24.44 -4.87
C PHE A 269 -0.99 25.69 -5.75
N ALA A 270 -2.11 26.27 -6.22
CA ALA A 270 -2.10 27.54 -6.95
C ALA A 270 -1.65 28.72 -6.06
N LYS A 271 -2.04 28.73 -4.78
CA LYS A 271 -1.71 29.82 -3.84
C LYS A 271 -0.19 29.89 -3.54
N LYS A 272 0.47 28.75 -3.36
CA LYS A 272 1.94 28.71 -3.12
C LYS A 272 2.78 29.22 -4.30
N LYS A 273 2.29 29.17 -5.55
CA LYS A 273 3.01 29.72 -6.71
C LYS A 273 2.98 31.25 -6.76
N LYS A 274 1.97 31.91 -6.18
CA LYS A 274 1.92 33.38 -6.10
C LYS A 274 2.86 33.93 -5.03
N ASP A 275 2.95 33.24 -3.88
CA ASP A 275 3.77 33.72 -2.76
C ASP A 275 5.29 33.53 -3.01
N ALA A 276 5.68 32.62 -3.90
CA ALA A 276 7.08 32.41 -4.28
C ALA A 276 7.59 33.38 -5.37
N LYS A 277 6.71 34.20 -5.98
CA LYS A 277 7.07 35.11 -7.07
C LYS A 277 7.21 36.58 -6.63
N GLY A 278 7.07 36.86 -5.32
CA GLY A 278 7.01 38.23 -4.77
C GLY A 278 8.18 38.66 -3.88
N LYS A 279 9.29 37.92 -3.83
CA LYS A 279 10.50 38.34 -3.12
C LYS A 279 11.70 38.40 -4.08
N GLY A 280 11.62 39.32 -5.04
CA GLY A 280 12.79 39.97 -5.60
C GLY A 280 12.86 41.35 -4.97
N VAL A 281 13.79 41.54 -4.03
CA VAL A 281 14.18 42.86 -3.55
C VAL A 281 15.69 42.94 -3.70
N ASP A 282 16.06 43.89 -4.53
CA ASP A 282 17.40 44.35 -4.83
C ASP A 282 18.17 44.72 -3.56
N GLN A 283 19.44 44.34 -3.50
CA GLN A 283 20.48 45.15 -2.86
C GLN A 283 21.85 44.75 -3.42
N ILE A 284 22.22 45.40 -4.52
CA ILE A 284 23.61 45.57 -4.95
C ILE A 284 24.15 46.73 -4.11
N GLY A 285 24.85 46.40 -3.02
CA GLY A 285 25.61 47.36 -2.24
C GLY A 285 27.07 47.34 -2.68
N GLN A 286 27.47 48.36 -3.43
CA GLN A 286 28.87 48.71 -3.66
C GLN A 286 29.54 49.02 -2.32
N THR A 287 30.71 48.44 -2.06
CA THR A 287 31.68 49.00 -1.10
C THR A 287 33.00 49.22 -1.83
N SER A 288 33.25 50.50 -2.13
CA SER A 288 34.53 51.10 -2.43
C SER A 288 35.54 50.85 -1.30
N GLY A 289 36.80 50.65 -1.66
CA GLY A 289 37.89 50.51 -0.70
C GLY A 289 38.26 51.80 0.02
N SER A 290 39.12 51.65 1.04
CA SER A 290 40.08 52.69 1.44
C SER A 290 41.26 52.03 2.14
N GLN A 291 42.45 52.49 1.77
CA GLN A 291 43.75 52.13 2.31
C GLN A 291 43.90 52.52 3.78
N LYS A 292 44.63 51.72 4.54
CA LYS A 292 45.88 52.08 5.25
C LYS A 292 46.61 50.82 5.69
#